data_AF-A0A938QZ62-F1
#
_entry.id   AF-A0A938QZ62-F1
#
_cell.length_a   1.000
_cell.length_b   1.000
_cell.length_c   1.000
_cell.angle_alpha   90.00
_cell.angle_beta   90.00
_cell.angle_gamma   90.00
#
_symmetry.space_group_name_H-M   'P 1'
#
loop_
_entity.id
_entity.type
_entity.pdbx_description
1 polymer ?
#
loop_
_entity_poly.entity_id
_entity_poly.type
_entity_poly.pdbx_seq_one_letter_code
_entity_poly.pdbx_strand_id
1 'polypeptide(L)'
;MLRQERAPLAEHRGARRGRAVGGEGGAVGVGAAVARAAVAEGAVVRLLVGTDDGWHDVGPTASTGVDARFDRVLFHLDDDALPGLLPGPGHQGATLRVIPFLALGPARLFDHNTLVAAAAAFVLDAAAGWQVVAPPSTCAQPDGPTLSFLADWTETQTGPVVAGQSVVLDYDLARNSPCRQTYNGAPTWSVTAVATFLPMRVVQQVSVVDLTAGEARPTLARLHAPDGATELVLYFRNSDRAGCMAYDSDYGRDYHYPVVAAPGGRGPSWVGDAVATISRAASRRCEGAAPFGSRVTFGSWARQRAAITDLCFSAWEPGVTEVDNPDLWRVMDAQAHYRFDPTQPFSTTSVGLAGRDGHNARYALDLRAFDPFQWGRCAGAVPTMTVDASGGAVEQATLELYFTVNDVALRPGGDGVFRVTYEDYAGSPRTRCDTP
;
A
#
# COMPACT_ATOMS: atom_id res chain seq x y z
N MET A 1 26.55 -1.59 -1.63
CA MET A 1 27.28 -2.87 -1.80
C MET A 1 26.75 -3.96 -0.87
N LEU A 2 26.27 -3.62 0.33
CA LEU A 2 25.36 -4.44 1.14
C LEU A 2 24.03 -3.68 1.29
N ARG A 3 22.90 -4.38 1.28
CA ARG A 3 21.54 -3.85 1.50
C ARG A 3 20.82 -4.80 2.46
N GLN A 4 20.13 -4.31 3.48
CA GLN A 4 19.29 -5.16 4.34
C GLN A 4 17.84 -5.17 3.85
N GLU A 5 17.17 -6.31 3.93
CA GLU A 5 15.75 -6.47 3.57
C GLU A 5 15.00 -7.24 4.64
N ARG A 6 13.70 -6.94 4.83
CA ARG A 6 12.81 -7.74 5.68
C ARG A 6 12.59 -9.12 5.03
N ALA A 7 12.88 -10.20 5.76
CA ALA A 7 12.53 -11.55 5.35
C ALA A 7 11.19 -11.96 5.99
N PRO A 8 10.16 -12.38 5.22
CA PRO A 8 9.04 -13.11 5.80
C PRO A 8 9.50 -14.51 6.22
N LEU A 9 9.08 -14.96 7.40
CA LEU A 9 9.22 -16.35 7.83
C LEU A 9 8.53 -17.25 6.80
N ALA A 10 9.27 -18.14 6.15
CA ALA A 10 8.70 -19.12 5.23
C ALA A 10 7.95 -20.20 6.02
N GLU A 11 6.63 -20.27 5.86
CA GLU A 11 5.83 -21.41 6.35
C GLU A 11 6.19 -22.68 5.57
N HIS A 12 6.78 -23.65 6.25
CA HIS A 12 6.89 -25.02 5.77
C HIS A 12 5.48 -25.65 5.63
N ARG A 13 4.99 -25.79 4.39
CA ARG A 13 3.77 -26.57 4.11
C ARG A 13 4.07 -28.06 4.22
N GLY A 14 3.52 -28.69 5.27
CA GLY A 14 3.31 -30.13 5.30
C GLY A 14 3.07 -30.75 6.68
N ALA A 15 1.86 -30.60 7.25
CA ALA A 15 1.11 -31.67 7.94
C ALA A 15 -0.10 -31.15 8.72
N ARG A 16 -1.06 -32.07 8.88
CA ARG A 16 -2.39 -31.99 9.50
C ARG A 16 -2.49 -31.23 10.84
N ARG A 17 -3.68 -30.66 11.04
CA ARG A 17 -4.22 -30.09 12.30
C ARG A 17 -3.72 -30.81 13.55
N GLY A 18 -2.97 -30.10 14.38
CA GLY A 18 -2.55 -30.51 15.72
C GLY A 18 -1.96 -29.34 16.48
N ARG A 19 -2.51 -29.08 17.67
CA ARG A 19 -2.01 -28.27 18.78
C ARG A 19 -0.48 -28.10 18.79
N ALA A 20 0.01 -26.86 18.91
CA ALA A 20 1.41 -26.52 19.07
C ALA A 20 2.02 -27.31 20.25
N VAL A 21 2.88 -28.28 19.91
CA VAL A 21 3.87 -28.89 20.78
C VAL A 21 5.18 -28.17 20.44
N GLY A 22 5.90 -27.69 21.46
CA GLY A 22 7.15 -26.98 21.31
C GLY A 22 8.16 -27.80 20.50
N GLY A 23 8.59 -27.26 19.37
CA GLY A 23 9.77 -27.73 18.67
C GLY A 23 11.01 -27.15 19.36
N GLU A 24 11.87 -28.04 19.85
CA GLU A 24 13.22 -27.75 20.31
C GLU A 24 14.06 -27.27 19.11
N GLY A 25 14.62 -26.05 19.17
CA GLY A 25 15.47 -25.47 18.13
C GLY A 25 14.99 -24.08 17.69
N GLY A 26 15.28 -23.05 18.50
CA GLY A 26 14.94 -21.67 18.18
C GLY A 26 15.94 -21.07 17.18
N ALA A 27 15.69 -21.20 15.88
CA ALA A 27 16.53 -20.57 14.86
C ALA A 27 16.13 -19.11 14.59
N VAL A 28 17.10 -18.21 14.48
CA VAL A 28 16.91 -16.81 14.05
C VAL A 28 17.46 -16.63 12.64
N GLY A 29 16.63 -16.16 11.72
CA GLY A 29 17.03 -15.86 10.34
C GLY A 29 17.43 -14.40 10.16
N VAL A 30 18.66 -14.13 9.73
CA VAL A 30 19.13 -12.77 9.38
C VAL A 30 19.28 -12.65 7.86
N GLY A 31 18.64 -11.66 7.25
CA GLY A 31 18.73 -11.41 5.80
C GLY A 31 19.71 -10.29 5.47
N ALA A 32 20.51 -10.49 4.42
CA ALA A 32 21.29 -9.43 3.77
C ALA A 32 21.21 -9.57 2.25
N ALA A 33 21.49 -8.50 1.53
CA ALA A 33 21.60 -8.48 0.08
C ALA A 33 22.96 -7.89 -0.31
N VAL A 34 23.61 -8.50 -1.30
CA VAL A 34 24.93 -8.13 -1.81
C VAL A 34 24.83 -7.85 -3.30
N ALA A 35 25.59 -6.86 -3.79
CA ALA A 35 25.67 -6.60 -5.22
C ALA A 35 26.27 -7.81 -5.96
N ARG A 36 25.61 -8.31 -7.01
CA ARG A 36 26.10 -9.44 -7.82
C ARG A 36 27.48 -9.21 -8.41
N ALA A 37 27.81 -7.97 -8.76
CA ALA A 37 29.14 -7.62 -9.25
C ALA A 37 30.23 -7.95 -8.21
N ALA A 38 30.01 -7.66 -6.93
CA ALA A 38 30.96 -8.00 -5.88
C ALA A 38 31.11 -9.52 -5.71
N VAL A 39 30.01 -10.26 -5.79
CA VAL A 39 30.04 -11.74 -5.75
C VAL A 39 30.79 -12.30 -6.96
N ALA A 40 30.58 -11.74 -8.16
CA ALA A 40 31.28 -12.14 -9.37
C ALA A 40 32.79 -11.87 -9.31
N GLU A 41 33.21 -10.87 -8.54
CA GLU A 41 34.62 -10.58 -8.23
C GLU A 41 35.21 -11.51 -7.14
N GLY A 42 34.40 -12.44 -6.60
CA GLY A 42 34.82 -13.40 -5.59
C GLY A 42 34.56 -12.97 -4.15
N ALA A 43 33.78 -11.90 -3.92
CA ALA A 43 33.41 -11.51 -2.57
C ALA A 43 32.42 -12.51 -1.95
N VAL A 44 32.62 -12.81 -0.67
CA VAL A 44 31.77 -13.70 0.12
C VAL A 44 31.09 -12.89 1.21
N VAL A 45 29.76 -12.96 1.31
CA VAL A 45 29.03 -12.35 2.42
C VAL A 45 29.20 -13.19 3.68
N ARG A 46 29.46 -12.55 4.81
CA ARG A 46 29.67 -13.17 6.12
C ARG A 46 28.98 -12.34 7.20
N LEU A 47 28.75 -12.95 8.35
CA LEU A 47 28.12 -12.29 9.50
C LEU A 47 28.96 -12.55 10.75
N LEU A 48 29.49 -11.49 11.37
CA LEU A 48 30.03 -11.62 12.73
C LEU A 48 28.88 -11.54 13.73
N VAL A 49 28.83 -12.48 14.66
CA VAL A 49 27.87 -12.50 15.78
C VAL A 49 28.63 -12.35 17.09
N GLY A 50 28.31 -11.30 17.82
CA GLY A 50 28.94 -10.93 19.08
C GLY A 50 28.18 -11.53 20.26
N THR A 51 28.94 -12.25 21.09
CA THR A 51 28.50 -12.96 22.28
C THR A 51 29.32 -12.49 23.49
N ASP A 52 29.00 -12.97 24.68
CA ASP A 52 29.79 -12.66 25.88
C ASP A 52 31.22 -13.23 25.79
N ASP A 53 31.40 -14.33 25.05
CA ASP A 53 32.70 -14.99 24.85
C ASP A 53 33.49 -14.47 23.64
N GLY A 54 32.93 -13.55 22.86
CA GLY A 54 33.61 -12.92 21.72
C GLY A 54 32.80 -12.86 20.43
N TRP A 55 33.50 -12.77 19.29
CA TRP A 55 32.88 -12.67 17.96
C TRP A 55 33.03 -13.98 17.18
N HIS A 56 31.92 -14.46 16.62
CA HIS A 56 31.85 -15.70 15.84
C HIS A 56 31.50 -15.38 14.39
N ASP A 57 32.15 -16.05 13.44
CA ASP A 57 31.98 -15.79 12.01
C ASP A 57 31.06 -16.83 11.36
N VAL A 58 29.85 -16.40 11.03
CA VAL A 58 28.76 -17.23 10.50
C VAL A 58 28.69 -17.09 8.98
N GLY A 59 28.62 -18.24 8.30
CA GLY A 59 28.46 -18.31 6.86
C GLY A 59 27.01 -18.14 6.41
N PRO A 60 26.78 -17.62 5.19
CA PRO A 60 25.45 -17.53 4.64
C PRO A 60 24.96 -18.94 4.27
N THR A 61 23.67 -19.16 4.45
CA THR A 61 22.94 -20.25 3.83
C THR A 61 22.46 -19.80 2.46
N ALA A 62 22.51 -20.71 1.50
CA ALA A 62 22.10 -20.43 0.13
C ALA A 62 20.66 -19.88 0.12
N SER A 63 20.47 -18.77 -0.59
CA SER A 63 19.17 -18.17 -0.83
C SER A 63 19.10 -17.76 -2.30
N THR A 64 17.95 -17.97 -2.93
CA THR A 64 17.70 -17.58 -4.32
C THR A 64 17.17 -16.14 -4.37
N GLY A 65 17.77 -15.29 -5.21
CA GLY A 65 17.61 -13.83 -5.20
C GLY A 65 16.27 -13.25 -5.68
N VAL A 66 16.09 -11.95 -5.40
CA VAL A 66 14.82 -11.19 -5.51
C VAL A 66 14.83 -10.17 -6.66
N ASP A 67 16.01 -9.75 -7.16
CA ASP A 67 16.17 -8.91 -8.36
C ASP A 67 17.42 -9.29 -9.19
N ALA A 68 17.62 -8.63 -10.33
CA ALA A 68 18.73 -8.93 -11.26
C ALA A 68 20.11 -8.40 -10.83
N ARG A 69 20.19 -7.49 -9.86
CA ARG A 69 21.40 -6.75 -9.43
C ARG A 69 21.95 -7.23 -8.09
N PHE A 70 21.11 -7.78 -7.23
CA PHE A 70 21.49 -8.23 -5.89
C PHE A 70 21.21 -9.70 -5.66
N ASP A 71 22.12 -10.37 -4.95
CA ASP A 71 21.86 -11.68 -4.36
C ASP A 71 21.43 -11.50 -2.91
N ARG A 72 20.33 -12.16 -2.53
CA ARG A 72 19.91 -12.23 -1.13
C ARG A 72 20.64 -13.41 -0.49
N VAL A 73 21.15 -13.20 0.71
CA VAL A 73 21.72 -14.25 1.57
C VAL A 73 20.95 -14.29 2.87
N LEU A 74 20.80 -15.49 3.41
CA LEU A 74 20.21 -15.73 4.72
C LEU A 74 21.28 -16.29 5.63
N PHE A 75 21.28 -15.90 6.90
CA PHE A 75 22.10 -16.53 7.92
C PHE A 75 21.15 -17.23 8.89
N HIS A 76 21.33 -18.53 9.08
CA HIS A 76 20.68 -19.25 10.16
C HIS A 76 21.58 -19.15 11.39
N LEU A 77 21.05 -18.51 12.42
CA LEU A 77 21.61 -18.59 13.75
C LEU A 77 20.85 -19.72 14.43
N ASP A 78 21.49 -20.86 14.60
CA ASP A 78 21.03 -22.01 15.39
C ASP A 78 22.09 -22.38 16.45
N ASP A 79 21.78 -23.35 17.33
CA ASP A 79 22.71 -23.80 18.37
C ASP A 79 23.97 -24.45 17.78
N ASP A 80 23.93 -24.96 16.56
CA ASP A 80 25.11 -25.52 15.90
C ASP A 80 26.06 -24.40 15.44
N ALA A 81 25.50 -23.29 14.95
CA ALA A 81 26.26 -22.10 14.56
C ALA A 81 26.80 -21.33 15.79
N LEU A 82 26.05 -21.33 16.90
CA LEU A 82 26.36 -20.57 18.11
C LEU A 82 26.00 -21.39 19.38
N PRO A 83 26.84 -22.36 19.78
CA PRO A 83 26.54 -23.26 20.89
C PRO A 83 26.26 -22.52 22.20
N GLY A 84 25.08 -22.77 22.77
CA GLY A 84 24.65 -22.19 24.05
C GLY A 84 24.19 -20.73 23.97
N LEU A 85 24.07 -20.18 22.76
CA LEU A 85 23.71 -18.78 22.57
C LEU A 85 22.22 -18.55 22.34
N LEU A 86 21.54 -19.48 21.67
CA LEU A 86 20.13 -19.31 21.37
C LEU A 86 19.32 -19.80 22.55
N PRO A 87 18.64 -18.88 23.26
CA PRO A 87 18.03 -19.24 24.51
C PRO A 87 16.88 -20.21 24.28
N GLY A 88 16.70 -21.16 25.21
CA GLY A 88 15.47 -21.93 25.31
C GLY A 88 14.23 -21.03 25.49
N PRO A 89 13.01 -21.60 25.54
CA PRO A 89 11.73 -20.88 25.43
C PRO A 89 11.39 -19.81 26.52
N GLY A 90 12.34 -19.35 27.33
CA GLY A 90 12.15 -18.47 28.49
C GLY A 90 12.66 -17.03 28.39
N HIS A 91 13.21 -16.55 27.27
CA HIS A 91 13.96 -15.28 27.26
C HIS A 91 13.30 -14.16 26.44
N GLN A 92 12.30 -13.52 27.03
CA GLN A 92 11.89 -12.18 26.61
C GLN A 92 13.02 -11.19 26.95
N GLY A 93 13.59 -10.51 25.95
CA GLY A 93 14.62 -9.47 26.14
C GLY A 93 16.08 -9.89 25.83
N ALA A 94 16.31 -11.06 25.22
CA ALA A 94 17.63 -11.39 24.70
C ALA A 94 18.03 -10.45 23.55
N THR A 95 19.31 -10.07 23.50
CA THR A 95 19.87 -9.26 22.41
C THR A 95 21.08 -9.94 21.77
N LEU A 96 21.20 -9.83 20.45
CA LEU A 96 22.35 -10.32 19.69
C LEU A 96 23.01 -9.16 18.96
N ARG A 97 24.34 -9.09 19.04
CA ARG A 97 25.13 -8.10 18.27
C ARG A 97 25.57 -8.74 16.96
N VAL A 98 25.28 -8.12 15.82
CA VAL A 98 25.66 -8.66 14.51
C VAL A 98 26.33 -7.61 13.62
N ILE A 99 27.33 -8.03 12.84
CA ILE A 99 28.04 -7.16 11.88
C ILE A 99 28.13 -7.91 10.53
N PRO A 100 27.30 -7.56 9.53
CA PRO A 100 27.46 -8.10 8.19
C PRO A 100 28.70 -7.51 7.53
N PHE A 101 29.44 -8.33 6.79
CA PHE A 101 30.61 -7.89 6.04
C PHE A 101 30.80 -8.68 4.74
N LEU A 102 31.51 -8.09 3.78
CA LEU A 102 32.01 -8.75 2.60
C LEU A 102 33.48 -9.11 2.79
N ALA A 103 33.83 -10.36 2.59
CA ALA A 103 35.20 -10.83 2.55
C ALA A 103 35.68 -10.96 1.10
N LEU A 104 36.82 -10.38 0.77
CA LEU A 104 37.49 -10.54 -0.52
C LEU A 104 38.97 -10.84 -0.26
N GLY A 105 39.33 -12.13 -0.26
CA GLY A 105 40.64 -12.58 0.22
C GLY A 105 40.85 -12.23 1.69
N PRO A 106 41.96 -11.57 2.08
CA PRO A 106 42.20 -11.14 3.46
C PRO A 106 41.44 -9.86 3.84
N ALA A 107 40.88 -9.13 2.87
CA ALA A 107 40.19 -7.87 3.11
C ALA A 107 38.75 -8.11 3.58
N ARG A 108 38.27 -7.24 4.49
CA ARG A 108 36.89 -7.21 4.97
C ARG A 108 36.32 -5.81 4.76
N LEU A 109 35.14 -5.74 4.15
CA LEU A 109 34.36 -4.53 3.98
C LEU A 109 33.10 -4.62 4.85
N PHE A 110 33.03 -3.81 5.89
CA PHE A 110 31.89 -3.74 6.82
C PHE A 110 30.85 -2.73 6.33
N ASP A 111 29.58 -2.93 6.70
CA ASP A 111 28.50 -1.97 6.40
C ASP A 111 28.59 -0.71 7.28
N HIS A 112 29.57 0.16 6.96
CA HIS A 112 29.73 1.46 7.62
C HIS A 112 28.77 2.53 7.11
N ASN A 113 27.94 2.23 6.10
CA ASN A 113 26.92 3.16 5.62
C ASN A 113 25.78 3.31 6.65
N THR A 114 25.61 2.31 7.52
CA THR A 114 24.61 2.33 8.60
C THR A 114 25.22 2.62 9.97
N LEU A 115 26.49 2.24 10.17
CA LEU A 115 27.17 2.32 11.45
C LEU A 115 28.55 2.99 11.29
N VAL A 116 28.66 4.25 11.71
CA VAL A 116 29.85 5.09 11.50
C VAL A 116 31.07 4.68 12.34
N ALA A 117 30.91 3.92 13.42
CA ALA A 117 32.03 3.47 14.23
C ALA A 117 32.61 2.15 13.71
N ALA A 118 33.95 2.02 13.74
CA ALA A 118 34.68 0.85 13.25
C ALA A 118 34.25 -0.49 13.90
N ALA A 119 33.71 -0.44 15.12
CA ALA A 119 33.26 -1.62 15.87
C ALA A 119 31.76 -1.60 16.17
N ALA A 120 30.98 -0.72 15.54
CA ALA A 120 29.54 -0.68 15.78
C ALA A 120 28.88 -1.92 15.17
N ALA A 121 27.94 -2.48 15.94
CA ALA A 121 27.17 -3.66 15.57
C ALA A 121 25.68 -3.36 15.60
N PHE A 122 24.94 -4.03 14.75
CA PHE A 122 23.49 -4.07 14.82
C PHE A 122 23.07 -4.86 16.04
N VAL A 123 22.00 -4.45 16.72
CA VAL A 123 21.42 -5.19 17.83
C VAL A 123 20.10 -5.80 17.36
N LEU A 124 20.01 -7.12 17.36
CA LEU A 124 18.76 -7.86 17.17
C LEU A 124 18.17 -8.10 18.55
N ASP A 125 16.93 -7.67 18.77
CA ASP A 125 16.25 -7.79 20.06
C ASP A 125 15.04 -8.73 19.95
N ALA A 126 14.98 -9.74 20.82
CA ALA A 126 13.86 -10.67 20.91
C ALA A 126 12.52 -9.94 21.15
N ALA A 127 12.52 -8.87 21.94
CA ALA A 127 11.32 -8.06 22.19
C ALA A 127 10.86 -7.28 20.94
N ALA A 128 11.79 -6.96 20.04
CA ALA A 128 11.51 -6.35 18.74
C ALA A 128 11.31 -7.40 17.62
N GLY A 129 11.14 -8.68 17.98
CA GLY A 129 10.95 -9.76 17.01
C GLY A 129 12.20 -10.07 16.17
N TRP A 130 13.39 -9.89 16.75
CA TRP A 130 14.70 -10.12 16.11
C TRP A 130 14.95 -9.27 14.86
N GLN A 131 14.42 -8.05 14.83
CA GLN A 131 14.62 -7.11 13.73
C GLN A 131 15.79 -6.17 14.01
N VAL A 132 16.52 -5.81 12.96
CA VAL A 132 17.45 -4.67 13.00
C VAL A 132 16.62 -3.40 13.01
N VAL A 133 16.64 -2.67 14.13
CA VAL A 133 16.11 -1.31 14.18
C VAL A 133 17.19 -0.40 13.60
N ALA A 134 16.96 0.14 12.41
CA ALA A 134 17.90 1.08 11.80
C ALA A 134 18.10 2.28 12.74
N PRO A 135 19.35 2.64 13.10
CA PRO A 135 19.58 3.82 13.93
C PRO A 135 19.09 5.07 13.19
N PRO A 136 18.60 6.11 13.89
CA PRO A 136 18.12 7.35 13.27
C PRO A 136 19.21 8.10 12.49
N SER A 137 20.48 7.72 12.68
CA SER A 137 21.65 8.25 11.98
C SER A 137 22.00 7.51 10.68
N THR A 138 21.28 6.44 10.35
CA THR A 138 21.42 5.80 9.03
C THR A 138 20.97 6.81 7.99
N CYS A 139 21.73 7.02 6.91
CA CYS A 139 21.21 7.79 5.78
C CYS A 139 19.86 7.15 5.40
N ALA A 140 18.77 7.89 5.61
CA ALA A 140 17.44 7.40 5.30
C ALA A 140 17.47 6.90 3.86
N GLN A 141 17.26 5.60 3.67
CA GLN A 141 17.02 5.12 2.32
C GLN A 141 15.84 5.92 1.80
N PRO A 142 15.92 6.49 0.59
CA PRO A 142 14.79 7.19 0.02
C PRO A 142 13.55 6.30 0.08
N ASP A 143 12.49 6.76 0.74
CA ASP A 143 11.23 6.03 0.81
C ASP A 143 10.59 6.07 -0.59
N GLY A 144 10.89 5.06 -1.41
CA GLY A 144 10.32 4.89 -2.74
C GLY A 144 11.34 4.73 -3.86
N PRO A 145 10.87 4.63 -5.12
CA PRO A 145 11.74 4.58 -6.28
C PRO A 145 12.61 5.84 -6.37
N THR A 146 13.85 5.67 -6.81
CA THR A 146 14.82 6.77 -6.94
C THR A 146 15.35 6.83 -8.37
N LEU A 147 15.37 8.04 -8.92
CA LEU A 147 16.02 8.37 -10.18
C LEU A 147 17.26 9.20 -9.86
N SER A 148 18.44 8.64 -10.12
CA SER A 148 19.73 9.29 -9.84
C SER A 148 20.38 9.79 -11.14
N PHE A 149 20.82 11.05 -11.12
CA PHE A 149 21.45 11.76 -12.22
C PHE A 149 22.85 12.21 -11.78
N LEU A 150 23.88 11.45 -12.16
CA LEU A 150 25.25 11.64 -11.67
C LEU A 150 26.02 12.65 -12.52
N ALA A 151 27.13 13.16 -11.96
CA ALA A 151 28.00 14.16 -12.60
C ALA A 151 28.62 13.72 -13.93
N ASP A 152 28.87 12.42 -14.09
CA ASP A 152 29.43 11.80 -15.30
C ASP A 152 28.38 11.55 -16.39
N TRP A 153 27.19 12.14 -16.22
CA TRP A 153 26.01 11.95 -17.06
C TRP A 153 25.37 10.56 -16.98
N THR A 154 25.84 9.69 -16.08
CA THR A 154 25.19 8.41 -15.82
C THR A 154 23.82 8.61 -15.18
N GLU A 155 22.84 7.85 -15.64
CA GLU A 155 21.50 7.76 -15.06
C GLU A 155 21.29 6.38 -14.47
N THR A 156 20.75 6.32 -13.25
CA THR A 156 20.36 5.05 -12.66
C THR A 156 18.98 5.15 -12.04
N GLN A 157 18.27 4.03 -12.08
CA GLN A 157 16.95 3.89 -11.46
C GLN A 157 16.98 2.77 -10.43
N THR A 158 16.44 3.06 -9.25
CA THR A 158 16.20 2.07 -8.20
C THR A 158 14.71 1.93 -7.97
N GLY A 159 14.13 0.78 -8.35
CA GLY A 159 12.69 0.54 -8.28
C GLY A 159 11.91 1.21 -9.42
N PRO A 160 10.75 0.66 -9.82
CA PRO A 160 9.89 1.27 -10.83
C PRO A 160 9.22 2.55 -10.29
N VAL A 161 8.98 3.56 -11.12
CA VAL A 161 8.12 4.69 -10.74
C VAL A 161 6.68 4.18 -10.69
N VAL A 162 5.97 4.39 -9.58
CA VAL A 162 4.66 3.80 -9.34
C VAL A 162 3.60 4.88 -9.23
N ALA A 163 2.50 4.76 -9.97
CA ALA A 163 1.36 5.67 -9.86
C ALA A 163 0.80 5.70 -8.43
N GLY A 164 0.41 6.87 -7.95
CA GLY A 164 -0.04 7.09 -6.57
C GLY A 164 1.09 7.13 -5.54
N GLN A 165 2.36 6.94 -5.92
CA GLN A 165 3.50 6.95 -5.00
C GLN A 165 4.47 8.10 -5.28
N SER A 166 5.31 8.40 -4.28
CA SER A 166 6.39 9.36 -4.45
C SER A 166 7.58 8.74 -5.18
N VAL A 167 8.22 9.50 -6.06
CA VAL A 167 9.53 9.20 -6.65
C VAL A 167 10.55 10.21 -6.16
N VAL A 168 11.72 9.73 -5.77
CA VAL A 168 12.84 10.54 -5.30
C VAL A 168 13.76 10.87 -6.47
N LEU A 169 14.18 12.13 -6.56
CA LEU A 169 15.20 12.60 -7.47
C LEU A 169 16.49 12.84 -6.69
N ASP A 170 17.55 12.18 -7.13
CA ASP A 170 18.91 12.33 -6.62
C ASP A 170 19.78 12.94 -7.72
N TYR A 171 20.03 14.25 -7.63
CA TYR A 171 20.64 15.01 -8.71
C TYR A 171 21.99 15.58 -8.29
N ASP A 172 23.05 15.18 -8.98
CA ASP A 172 24.39 15.71 -8.76
C ASP A 172 24.52 17.10 -9.40
N LEU A 173 24.80 18.10 -8.58
CA LEU A 173 24.98 19.46 -9.04
C LEU A 173 26.17 19.58 -10.01
N ALA A 174 27.20 18.73 -9.99
CA ALA A 174 28.26 18.84 -10.99
C ALA A 174 27.81 18.51 -12.43
N ARG A 175 26.65 17.85 -12.62
CA ARG A 175 26.11 17.46 -13.94
C ARG A 175 25.79 18.66 -14.85
N ASN A 176 25.12 19.69 -14.32
CA ASN A 176 24.75 20.90 -15.05
C ASN A 176 25.29 22.17 -14.37
N SER A 177 26.58 22.45 -14.59
CA SER A 177 27.34 23.53 -13.95
C SER A 177 27.22 24.96 -14.52
N PRO A 178 26.71 25.23 -15.74
CA PRO A 178 26.46 26.59 -16.22
C PRO A 178 25.50 27.38 -15.32
N CYS A 179 25.44 28.71 -15.48
CA CYS A 179 24.48 29.57 -14.77
C CYS A 179 24.53 29.47 -13.24
N ARG A 180 25.75 29.53 -12.67
CA ARG A 180 25.98 29.45 -11.21
C ARG A 180 26.56 30.72 -10.62
N GLN A 181 25.86 31.84 -10.83
CA GLN A 181 26.31 33.12 -10.30
C GLN A 181 26.28 33.17 -8.76
N THR A 182 27.23 33.89 -8.17
CA THR A 182 27.21 34.26 -6.75
C THR A 182 26.95 35.75 -6.57
N TYR A 183 26.40 36.12 -5.41
CA TYR A 183 26.24 37.51 -4.98
C TYR A 183 26.65 37.63 -3.52
N ASN A 184 27.59 38.54 -3.22
CA ASN A 184 28.19 38.69 -1.90
C ASN A 184 28.74 37.36 -1.34
N GLY A 185 29.31 36.51 -2.21
CA GLY A 185 29.86 35.21 -1.84
C GLY A 185 28.84 34.08 -1.67
N ALA A 186 27.53 34.36 -1.69
CA ALA A 186 26.48 33.36 -1.61
C ALA A 186 25.99 32.93 -3.01
N PRO A 187 25.60 31.67 -3.22
CA PRO A 187 24.99 31.20 -4.46
C PRO A 187 23.65 31.88 -4.70
N THR A 188 23.42 32.39 -5.92
CA THR A 188 22.16 32.99 -6.35
C THR A 188 21.60 32.31 -7.60
N TRP A 189 21.70 30.99 -7.61
CA TRP A 189 21.23 30.10 -8.66
C TRP A 189 20.43 28.96 -8.06
N SER A 190 19.64 28.29 -8.90
CA SER A 190 18.84 27.13 -8.52
C SER A 190 18.83 26.12 -9.65
N VAL A 191 18.68 24.84 -9.30
CA VAL A 191 18.33 23.78 -10.25
C VAL A 191 16.96 23.27 -9.87
N THR A 192 16.01 23.40 -10.80
CA THR A 192 14.62 22.95 -10.63
C THR A 192 14.37 21.76 -11.55
N ALA A 193 13.92 20.65 -10.99
CA ALA A 193 13.36 19.54 -11.74
C ALA A 193 11.93 19.92 -12.18
N VAL A 194 11.63 19.79 -13.46
CA VAL A 194 10.31 20.02 -14.04
C VAL A 194 9.80 18.70 -14.59
N ALA A 195 8.74 18.18 -13.98
CA ALA A 195 8.16 16.88 -14.28
C ALA A 195 6.77 17.04 -14.89
N THR A 196 6.47 16.27 -15.93
CA THR A 196 5.14 16.14 -16.53
C THR A 196 4.71 14.67 -16.48
N PHE A 197 3.60 14.39 -15.80
CA PHE A 197 3.01 13.04 -15.74
C PHE A 197 1.91 12.88 -16.80
N LEU A 198 2.07 11.90 -17.67
CA LEU A 198 1.12 11.54 -18.73
C LEU A 198 0.21 10.39 -18.30
N PRO A 199 -1.01 10.28 -18.86
CA PRO A 199 -1.59 11.12 -19.91
C PRO A 199 -2.21 12.44 -19.42
N MET A 200 -2.42 12.62 -18.11
CA MET A 200 -3.15 13.78 -17.58
C MET A 200 -2.43 15.13 -17.76
N ARG A 201 -1.14 15.13 -18.12
CA ARG A 201 -0.27 16.31 -18.25
C ARG A 201 -0.18 17.14 -16.96
N VAL A 202 -0.16 16.45 -15.82
CA VAL A 202 0.06 17.10 -14.52
C VAL A 202 1.52 17.51 -14.43
N VAL A 203 1.78 18.81 -14.22
CA VAL A 203 3.14 19.37 -14.10
C VAL A 203 3.49 19.59 -12.62
N GLN A 204 4.68 19.15 -12.22
CA GLN A 204 5.27 19.40 -10.91
C GLN A 204 6.65 20.03 -11.06
N GLN A 205 7.01 20.89 -10.11
CA GLN A 205 8.32 21.53 -10.05
C GLN A 205 8.88 21.44 -8.64
N VAL A 206 10.12 20.96 -8.52
CA VAL A 206 10.81 20.80 -7.24
C VAL A 206 12.26 21.26 -7.35
N SER A 207 12.77 21.93 -6.32
CA SER A 207 14.20 22.25 -6.26
C SER A 207 14.99 21.01 -5.90
N VAL A 208 16.10 20.78 -6.61
CA VAL A 208 17.11 19.76 -6.24
C VAL A 208 18.33 20.37 -5.56
N VAL A 209 18.26 21.66 -5.25
CA VAL A 209 19.25 22.42 -4.50
C VAL A 209 18.65 22.89 -3.19
N ASP A 210 19.39 22.68 -2.10
CA ASP A 210 19.19 23.34 -0.82
C ASP A 210 20.20 24.50 -0.68
N LEU A 211 19.70 25.70 -0.40
CA LEU A 211 20.48 26.93 -0.22
C LEU A 211 20.52 27.31 1.27
N THR A 212 21.01 26.40 2.11
CA THR A 212 21.11 26.63 3.56
C THR A 212 22.50 27.14 3.93
N ALA A 213 22.56 28.11 4.85
CA ALA A 213 23.80 28.70 5.37
C ALA A 213 24.72 29.35 4.30
N GLY A 214 24.15 29.81 3.18
CA GLY A 214 24.93 30.46 2.12
C GLY A 214 25.74 29.49 1.24
N GLU A 215 25.46 28.20 1.31
CA GLU A 215 26.05 27.17 0.46
C GLU A 215 24.96 26.48 -0.37
N ALA A 216 25.33 26.03 -1.57
CA ALA A 216 24.45 25.21 -2.41
C ALA A 216 24.80 23.74 -2.20
N ARG A 217 23.84 22.96 -1.73
CA ARG A 217 23.99 21.53 -1.48
C ARG A 217 22.94 20.74 -2.28
N PRO A 218 23.29 19.55 -2.81
CA PRO A 218 22.28 18.68 -3.40
C PRO A 218 21.27 18.28 -2.31
N THR A 219 20.00 18.14 -2.70
CA THR A 219 18.95 17.63 -1.82
C THR A 219 18.11 16.59 -2.54
N LEU A 220 17.59 15.62 -1.80
CA LEU A 220 16.69 14.60 -2.33
C LEU A 220 15.31 15.22 -2.55
N ALA A 221 15.00 15.55 -3.79
CA ALA A 221 13.70 16.10 -4.14
C ALA A 221 12.66 14.98 -4.31
N ARG A 222 11.40 15.26 -4.00
CA ARG A 222 10.31 14.28 -4.10
C ARG A 222 9.22 14.79 -5.04
N LEU A 223 8.87 13.98 -6.02
CA LEU A 223 7.70 14.16 -6.87
C LEU A 223 6.63 13.14 -6.47
N HIS A 224 5.37 13.47 -6.64
CA HIS A 224 4.27 12.52 -6.43
C HIS A 224 3.69 12.09 -7.77
N ALA A 225 3.83 10.82 -8.16
CA ALA A 225 3.21 10.34 -9.40
C ALA A 225 1.69 10.24 -9.18
N PRO A 226 0.86 11.00 -9.92
CA PRO A 226 -0.59 10.92 -9.76
C PRO A 226 -1.13 9.53 -10.12
N ASP A 227 -2.28 9.17 -9.57
CA ASP A 227 -3.00 7.97 -10.00
C ASP A 227 -3.30 8.02 -11.50
N GLY A 228 -3.21 6.86 -12.16
CA GLY A 228 -3.39 6.75 -13.60
C GLY A 228 -2.22 7.27 -14.45
N ALA A 229 -1.15 7.79 -13.84
CA ALA A 229 0.07 8.14 -14.57
C ALA A 229 0.69 6.88 -15.19
N THR A 230 1.04 6.96 -16.47
CA THR A 230 1.71 5.89 -17.22
C THR A 230 3.14 6.26 -17.62
N GLU A 231 3.49 7.53 -17.56
CA GLU A 231 4.80 8.03 -17.96
C GLU A 231 5.14 9.33 -17.23
N LEU A 232 6.41 9.46 -16.86
CA LEU A 232 7.03 10.67 -16.33
C LEU A 232 8.00 11.22 -17.38
N VAL A 233 7.77 12.45 -17.81
CA VAL A 233 8.68 13.24 -18.64
C VAL A 233 9.35 14.29 -17.77
N LEU A 234 10.68 14.35 -17.75
CA LEU A 234 11.45 15.12 -16.78
C LEU A 234 12.59 15.89 -17.43
N TYR A 235 12.81 17.12 -17.02
CA TYR A 235 14.05 17.84 -17.32
C TYR A 235 14.48 18.71 -16.13
N PHE A 236 15.75 19.11 -16.12
CA PHE A 236 16.29 20.01 -15.11
C PHE A 236 16.62 21.37 -15.71
N ARG A 237 16.22 22.42 -15.02
CA ARG A 237 16.44 23.80 -15.42
C ARG A 237 17.32 24.47 -14.38
N ASN A 238 18.51 24.88 -14.79
CA ASN A 238 19.41 25.70 -14.00
C ASN A 238 19.21 27.17 -14.37
N SER A 239 19.05 28.03 -13.38
CA SER A 239 18.85 29.47 -13.56
C SER A 239 19.58 30.28 -12.50
N ASP A 240 20.12 31.45 -12.87
CA ASP A 240 20.70 32.40 -11.92
C ASP A 240 20.03 33.77 -11.92
N ARG A 241 20.45 34.61 -10.97
CA ARG A 241 19.96 35.98 -10.78
C ARG A 241 20.23 36.90 -11.99
N ALA A 242 21.24 36.63 -12.81
CA ALA A 242 21.57 37.43 -13.98
C ALA A 242 20.69 37.08 -15.20
N GLY A 243 19.80 36.08 -15.07
CA GLY A 243 18.94 35.61 -16.15
C GLY A 243 19.60 34.57 -17.05
N CYS A 244 20.74 34.00 -16.64
CA CYS A 244 21.32 32.85 -17.34
C CYS A 244 20.39 31.64 -17.16
N MET A 245 20.20 30.88 -18.24
CA MET A 245 19.41 29.65 -18.26
C MET A 245 20.23 28.52 -18.91
N ALA A 246 20.23 27.35 -18.27
CA ALA A 246 20.80 26.12 -18.82
C ALA A 246 19.86 24.94 -18.55
N TYR A 247 19.89 23.95 -19.43
CA TYR A 247 18.98 22.81 -19.39
C TYR A 247 19.77 21.51 -19.41
N ASP A 248 19.28 20.55 -18.64
CA ASP A 248 19.69 19.17 -18.67
C ASP A 248 18.45 18.33 -18.96
N SER A 249 18.34 17.90 -20.22
CA SER A 249 17.13 17.35 -20.84
C SER A 249 17.45 16.28 -21.88
N ASP A 250 18.49 15.46 -21.65
CA ASP A 250 18.90 14.42 -22.61
C ASP A 250 19.02 14.98 -24.05
N TYR A 251 19.79 16.07 -24.19
CA TYR A 251 19.98 16.79 -25.44
C TYR A 251 18.68 17.31 -26.09
N GLY A 252 17.70 17.71 -25.27
CA GLY A 252 16.42 18.29 -25.72
C GLY A 252 15.30 17.27 -25.94
N ARG A 253 15.51 16.01 -25.57
CA ARG A 253 14.48 14.96 -25.63
C ARG A 253 13.66 14.84 -24.35
N ASP A 254 14.13 15.43 -23.26
CA ASP A 254 13.70 15.17 -21.89
C ASP A 254 13.96 13.71 -21.46
N TYR A 255 13.96 13.45 -20.16
CA TYR A 255 14.09 12.12 -19.59
C TYR A 255 12.72 11.46 -19.48
N HIS A 256 12.62 10.23 -19.97
CA HIS A 256 11.36 9.47 -19.99
C HIS A 256 11.46 8.24 -19.08
N TYR A 257 10.55 8.13 -18.13
CA TYR A 257 10.44 6.98 -17.25
C TYR A 257 9.03 6.38 -17.30
N PRO A 258 8.89 5.06 -17.51
CA PRO A 258 7.60 4.41 -17.41
C PRO A 258 7.09 4.51 -15.97
N VAL A 259 5.81 4.86 -15.83
CA VAL A 259 5.11 4.79 -14.55
C VAL A 259 4.27 3.53 -14.59
N VAL A 260 4.60 2.58 -13.71
CA VAL A 260 3.79 1.37 -13.55
C VAL A 260 2.61 1.68 -12.67
N ALA A 261 1.49 0.99 -12.90
CA ALA A 261 0.38 1.03 -11.96
C ALA A 261 0.88 0.59 -10.58
N ALA A 262 0.33 1.20 -9.52
CA ALA A 262 0.48 0.65 -8.17
C ALA A 262 0.20 -0.85 -8.18
N PRO A 263 0.97 -1.66 -7.44
CA PRO A 263 0.41 -2.92 -6.93
C PRO A 263 -0.92 -2.55 -6.23
N GLY A 264 -2.05 -2.98 -6.79
CA GLY A 264 -3.39 -2.54 -6.38
C GLY A 264 -4.06 -1.46 -7.25
N GLY A 265 -3.41 -1.00 -8.32
CA GLY A 265 -3.96 -0.06 -9.31
C GLY A 265 -5.03 -0.66 -10.23
N ARG A 266 -5.45 -1.90 -9.97
CA ARG A 266 -6.68 -2.49 -10.51
C ARG A 266 -7.83 -2.47 -9.50
N GLY A 267 -7.67 -1.75 -8.39
CA GLY A 267 -8.46 -1.91 -7.19
C GLY A 267 -8.12 -3.20 -6.44
N PRO A 268 -8.88 -3.53 -5.38
CA PRO A 268 -8.59 -4.67 -4.53
C PRO A 268 -8.52 -5.98 -5.29
N SER A 269 -7.56 -6.80 -4.88
CA SER A 269 -7.33 -8.15 -5.39
C SER A 269 -8.57 -9.05 -5.26
N TRP A 270 -9.47 -8.72 -4.32
CA TRP A 270 -10.76 -9.39 -4.17
C TRP A 270 -11.84 -8.46 -3.60
N VAL A 271 -13.07 -8.58 -4.11
CA VAL A 271 -14.31 -8.02 -3.54
C VAL A 271 -15.37 -9.11 -3.53
N GLY A 272 -16.03 -9.33 -2.40
CA GLY A 272 -16.98 -10.43 -2.26
C GLY A 272 -17.76 -10.42 -0.95
N ASP A 273 -18.26 -11.60 -0.57
CA ASP A 273 -19.03 -11.85 0.65
C ASP A 273 -20.22 -10.88 0.84
N ALA A 274 -21.00 -10.70 -0.24
CA ALA A 274 -22.23 -9.94 -0.19
C ALA A 274 -23.24 -10.62 0.77
N VAL A 275 -23.57 -9.92 1.85
CA VAL A 275 -24.49 -10.38 2.90
C VAL A 275 -25.53 -9.31 3.23
N ALA A 276 -26.73 -9.72 3.61
CA ALA A 276 -27.79 -8.81 4.01
C ALA A 276 -28.06 -8.98 5.51
N THR A 277 -28.04 -7.87 6.25
CA THR A 277 -28.37 -7.82 7.68
C THR A 277 -29.63 -7.01 7.87
N ILE A 278 -30.77 -7.70 7.91
CA ILE A 278 -32.06 -7.13 8.29
C ILE A 278 -32.44 -7.74 9.63
N SER A 279 -32.17 -7.02 10.72
CA SER A 279 -32.29 -7.60 12.06
C SER A 279 -32.76 -6.58 13.09
N ARG A 280 -33.61 -7.04 14.02
CA ARG A 280 -34.01 -6.30 15.23
C ARG A 280 -33.03 -6.47 16.39
N ALA A 281 -32.21 -7.52 16.34
CA ALA A 281 -31.41 -7.99 17.47
C ALA A 281 -29.90 -7.82 17.25
N ALA A 282 -29.48 -7.55 16.00
CA ALA A 282 -28.08 -7.31 15.69
C ALA A 282 -27.60 -6.06 16.45
N SER A 283 -26.45 -6.20 17.10
CA SER A 283 -25.84 -5.13 17.90
C SER A 283 -24.86 -4.29 17.08
N ARG A 284 -24.36 -4.86 15.97
CA ARG A 284 -23.40 -4.23 15.07
C ARG A 284 -23.83 -4.39 13.61
N ARG A 285 -23.43 -3.43 12.79
CA ARG A 285 -23.62 -3.51 11.33
C ARG A 285 -22.96 -4.80 10.82
N CYS A 286 -23.62 -5.46 9.86
CA CYS A 286 -23.14 -6.69 9.24
C CYS A 286 -23.02 -7.93 10.15
N GLU A 287 -23.46 -7.87 11.41
CA GLU A 287 -23.46 -9.01 12.32
C GLU A 287 -24.58 -10.00 11.97
N GLY A 288 -24.30 -11.31 12.05
CA GLY A 288 -25.29 -12.36 11.81
C GLY A 288 -25.90 -12.34 10.40
N ALA A 289 -25.18 -11.74 9.45
CA ALA A 289 -25.66 -11.53 8.10
C ALA A 289 -25.75 -12.85 7.33
N ALA A 290 -26.83 -13.03 6.56
CA ALA A 290 -26.95 -14.17 5.65
C ALA A 290 -26.37 -13.78 4.28
N PRO A 291 -25.64 -14.69 3.60
CA PRO A 291 -25.29 -14.51 2.19
C PRO A 291 -26.57 -14.25 1.39
N PHE A 292 -26.63 -13.14 0.66
CA PHE A 292 -27.73 -12.91 -0.26
C PHE A 292 -27.20 -13.09 -1.68
N GLY A 293 -27.76 -14.06 -2.40
CA GLY A 293 -27.30 -14.39 -3.74
C GLY A 293 -27.46 -13.20 -4.69
N SER A 294 -28.70 -12.96 -5.13
CA SER A 294 -28.99 -11.84 -6.05
C SER A 294 -30.25 -11.06 -5.69
N ARG A 295 -30.95 -11.45 -4.61
CA ARG A 295 -32.25 -10.88 -4.22
C ARG A 295 -32.36 -10.73 -2.71
N VAL A 296 -32.91 -9.61 -2.27
CA VAL A 296 -33.27 -9.31 -0.88
C VAL A 296 -34.64 -8.65 -0.87
N THR A 297 -35.50 -9.03 0.09
CA THR A 297 -36.77 -8.35 0.31
C THR A 297 -36.66 -7.43 1.53
N PHE A 298 -36.95 -6.15 1.33
CA PHE A 298 -37.04 -5.13 2.36
C PHE A 298 -38.51 -4.74 2.58
N GLY A 299 -39.26 -5.66 3.20
CA GLY A 299 -40.70 -5.53 3.37
C GLY A 299 -41.12 -4.71 4.59
N SER A 300 -42.44 -4.59 4.78
CA SER A 300 -43.06 -3.77 5.84
C SER A 300 -42.55 -4.08 7.26
N TRP A 301 -42.31 -5.36 7.58
CA TRP A 301 -41.70 -5.74 8.87
C TRP A 301 -40.30 -5.16 9.04
N ALA A 302 -39.43 -5.29 8.04
CA ALA A 302 -38.05 -4.80 8.08
C ALA A 302 -38.04 -3.28 8.28
N ARG A 303 -38.88 -2.59 7.53
CA ARG A 303 -39.06 -1.13 7.60
C ARG A 303 -39.45 -0.65 8.99
N GLN A 304 -40.39 -1.35 9.64
CA GLN A 304 -40.94 -0.94 10.93
C GLN A 304 -40.14 -1.42 12.15
N ARG A 305 -39.50 -2.60 12.06
CA ARG A 305 -39.02 -3.32 13.25
C ARG A 305 -37.54 -3.68 13.23
N ALA A 306 -36.87 -3.68 12.09
CA ALA A 306 -35.44 -3.92 12.07
C ALA A 306 -34.71 -2.74 12.73
N ALA A 307 -33.67 -2.99 13.50
CA ALA A 307 -32.77 -1.94 13.96
C ALA A 307 -31.72 -1.67 12.88
N ILE A 308 -31.18 -2.75 12.30
CA ILE A 308 -30.14 -2.73 11.28
C ILE A 308 -30.72 -3.25 9.95
N THR A 309 -30.39 -2.55 8.87
CA THR A 309 -30.99 -2.71 7.53
C THR A 309 -29.94 -2.62 6.44
N ASP A 310 -28.81 -3.29 6.63
CA ASP A 310 -27.62 -3.08 5.80
C ASP A 310 -27.46 -4.17 4.74
N LEU A 311 -27.01 -3.77 3.55
CA LEU A 311 -26.26 -4.66 2.67
C LEU A 311 -24.78 -4.48 2.98
N CYS A 312 -24.08 -5.58 3.17
CA CYS A 312 -22.66 -5.57 3.46
C CYS A 312 -21.89 -6.40 2.45
N PHE A 313 -20.63 -6.05 2.27
CA PHE A 313 -19.67 -6.81 1.49
C PHE A 313 -18.25 -6.54 2.02
N SER A 314 -17.30 -7.31 1.55
CA SER A 314 -15.90 -7.21 1.94
C SER A 314 -14.98 -7.02 0.74
N ALA A 315 -13.85 -6.38 0.99
CA ALA A 315 -12.76 -6.25 0.02
C ALA A 315 -11.42 -6.50 0.70
N TRP A 316 -10.47 -7.05 -0.07
CA TRP A 316 -9.12 -7.33 0.39
C TRP A 316 -8.10 -6.85 -0.64
N GLU A 317 -7.07 -6.17 -0.15
CA GLU A 317 -5.94 -5.72 -0.96
C GLU A 317 -4.62 -5.91 -0.18
N PRO A 318 -3.67 -6.70 -0.71
CA PRO A 318 -2.37 -6.96 -0.09
C PRO A 318 -1.67 -5.66 0.32
N GLY A 319 -1.14 -5.61 1.55
CA GLY A 319 -0.43 -4.42 2.04
C GLY A 319 -1.31 -3.18 2.31
N VAL A 320 -2.57 -3.17 1.89
CA VAL A 320 -3.52 -2.07 2.16
C VAL A 320 -4.47 -2.44 3.27
N THR A 321 -5.23 -3.53 3.12
CA THR A 321 -6.23 -3.94 4.12
C THR A 321 -5.64 -4.82 5.22
N GLU A 322 -4.38 -5.22 5.13
CA GLU A 322 -3.70 -6.07 6.11
C GLU A 322 -3.20 -5.29 7.34
N VAL A 323 -2.89 -4.02 7.16
CA VAL A 323 -2.39 -3.11 8.20
C VAL A 323 -3.51 -2.23 8.76
N ASP A 324 -3.34 -1.75 9.99
CA ASP A 324 -4.23 -0.72 10.54
C ASP A 324 -3.97 0.61 9.82
N ASN A 325 -4.95 1.04 9.03
CA ASN A 325 -4.90 2.28 8.27
C ASN A 325 -6.11 3.16 8.64
N PRO A 326 -5.92 4.30 9.33
CA PRO A 326 -7.02 5.20 9.67
C PRO A 326 -7.67 5.85 8.44
N ASP A 327 -6.94 5.94 7.33
CA ASP A 327 -7.39 6.49 6.05
C ASP A 327 -7.86 5.40 5.07
N LEU A 328 -8.11 4.17 5.55
CA LEU A 328 -8.54 3.06 4.69
C LEU A 328 -9.77 3.40 3.85
N TRP A 329 -10.68 4.20 4.38
CA TRP A 329 -11.88 4.68 3.68
C TRP A 329 -11.58 5.60 2.48
N ARG A 330 -10.44 6.29 2.47
CA ARG A 330 -9.98 7.10 1.34
C ARG A 330 -9.26 6.26 0.30
N VAL A 331 -8.44 5.32 0.78
CA VAL A 331 -7.63 4.45 -0.09
C VAL A 331 -8.49 3.40 -0.79
N MET A 332 -9.59 2.99 -0.16
CA MET A 332 -10.53 2.02 -0.70
C MET A 332 -11.89 2.69 -0.92
N ASP A 333 -12.04 3.35 -2.06
CA ASP A 333 -13.27 4.04 -2.46
C ASP A 333 -14.36 3.04 -2.84
N ALA A 334 -15.23 2.75 -1.88
CA ALA A 334 -16.36 1.87 -2.05
C ALA A 334 -17.61 2.66 -2.49
N GLN A 335 -18.23 2.24 -3.58
CA GLN A 335 -19.40 2.87 -4.16
C GLN A 335 -20.52 1.86 -4.42
N ALA A 336 -21.76 2.30 -4.30
CA ALA A 336 -22.94 1.60 -4.75
C ALA A 336 -23.51 2.31 -5.98
N HIS A 337 -23.69 1.55 -7.05
CA HIS A 337 -24.32 2.00 -8.29
C HIS A 337 -25.74 1.44 -8.31
N TYR A 338 -26.75 2.30 -8.31
CA TYR A 338 -28.14 1.89 -8.12
C TYR A 338 -29.14 2.56 -9.10
N ARG A 339 -30.26 1.90 -9.39
CA ARG A 339 -31.39 2.44 -10.15
C ARG A 339 -32.69 1.69 -9.83
N PHE A 340 -33.84 2.36 -9.99
CA PHE A 340 -35.17 1.75 -9.84
C PHE A 340 -35.83 1.38 -11.17
N ASP A 341 -35.43 2.04 -12.26
CA ASP A 341 -35.89 1.77 -13.62
C ASP A 341 -34.73 1.17 -14.43
N PRO A 342 -34.86 -0.06 -14.97
CA PRO A 342 -33.79 -0.70 -15.73
C PRO A 342 -33.44 0.01 -17.05
N THR A 343 -34.27 0.96 -17.51
CA THR A 343 -34.01 1.80 -18.69
C THR A 343 -33.19 3.04 -18.37
N GLN A 344 -33.07 3.41 -17.09
CA GLN A 344 -32.30 4.57 -16.65
C GLN A 344 -30.82 4.20 -16.39
N PRO A 345 -29.90 5.18 -16.51
CA PRO A 345 -28.53 4.99 -16.05
C PRO A 345 -28.49 4.76 -14.53
N PHE A 346 -27.41 4.13 -14.06
CA PHE A 346 -27.15 4.00 -12.63
C PHE A 346 -26.77 5.36 -12.03
N SER A 347 -27.34 5.65 -10.87
CA SER A 347 -26.85 6.68 -9.96
C SER A 347 -25.78 6.09 -9.04
N THR A 348 -24.89 6.92 -8.50
CA THR A 348 -23.78 6.46 -7.65
C THR A 348 -23.84 7.13 -6.29
N THR A 349 -23.51 6.38 -5.24
CA THR A 349 -23.28 6.91 -3.89
C THR A 349 -22.16 6.15 -3.19
N SER A 350 -21.46 6.81 -2.26
CA SER A 350 -20.40 6.18 -1.48
C SER A 350 -20.97 5.19 -0.45
N VAL A 351 -20.22 4.11 -0.18
CA VAL A 351 -20.53 3.11 0.85
C VAL A 351 -19.57 3.26 2.02
N GLY A 352 -20.11 3.43 3.22
CA GLY A 352 -19.29 3.62 4.41
C GLY A 352 -18.56 2.36 4.84
N LEU A 353 -17.32 2.55 5.34
CA LEU A 353 -16.56 1.51 6.03
C LEU A 353 -17.24 1.16 7.37
N ALA A 354 -17.68 -0.07 7.53
CA ALA A 354 -18.33 -0.59 8.72
C ALA A 354 -17.35 -1.17 9.74
N GLY A 355 -16.16 -1.59 9.28
CA GLY A 355 -15.10 -2.13 10.13
C GLY A 355 -14.16 -3.05 9.35
N ARG A 356 -13.54 -3.98 10.08
CA ARG A 356 -12.69 -5.03 9.52
C ARG A 356 -13.15 -6.40 9.99
N ASP A 357 -12.93 -7.41 9.16
CA ASP A 357 -13.10 -8.82 9.49
C ASP A 357 -11.82 -9.56 9.09
N GLY A 358 -10.97 -9.85 10.08
CA GLY A 358 -9.58 -10.25 9.82
C GLY A 358 -8.83 -9.18 9.00
N HIS A 359 -8.30 -9.58 7.85
CA HIS A 359 -7.58 -8.68 6.93
C HIS A 359 -8.50 -8.01 5.88
N ASN A 360 -9.81 -8.20 5.97
CA ASN A 360 -10.75 -7.65 4.99
C ASN A 360 -11.34 -6.34 5.48
N ALA A 361 -11.41 -5.34 4.61
CA ALA A 361 -12.24 -4.15 4.82
C ALA A 361 -13.72 -4.54 4.64
N ARG A 362 -14.59 -4.11 5.55
CA ARG A 362 -16.02 -4.43 5.51
C ARG A 362 -16.85 -3.16 5.34
N TYR A 363 -17.73 -3.15 4.36
CA TYR A 363 -18.56 -2.00 3.98
C TYR A 363 -20.03 -2.26 4.26
N ALA A 364 -20.79 -1.20 4.52
CA ALA A 364 -22.23 -1.29 4.78
C ALA A 364 -23.04 -0.16 4.12
N LEU A 365 -24.00 -0.56 3.30
CA LEU A 365 -25.00 0.31 2.67
C LEU A 365 -26.34 0.18 3.42
N ASP A 366 -26.85 1.28 3.98
CA ASP A 366 -28.16 1.28 4.64
C ASP A 366 -29.30 1.32 3.61
N LEU A 367 -30.14 0.28 3.59
CA LEU A 367 -31.27 0.17 2.68
C LEU A 367 -32.34 1.24 2.89
N ARG A 368 -32.44 1.83 4.09
CA ARG A 368 -33.41 2.90 4.37
C ARG A 368 -33.15 4.17 3.57
N ALA A 369 -31.88 4.44 3.23
CA ALA A 369 -31.52 5.61 2.44
C ALA A 369 -32.17 5.60 1.03
N PHE A 370 -32.63 4.43 0.58
CA PHE A 370 -33.26 4.21 -0.72
C PHE A 370 -34.74 3.83 -0.61
N ASP A 371 -35.34 3.78 0.59
CA ASP A 371 -36.73 3.33 0.74
C ASP A 371 -37.71 4.30 0.04
N PRO A 372 -38.35 3.87 -1.08
CA PRO A 372 -39.28 4.73 -1.81
C PRO A 372 -40.60 4.93 -1.08
N PHE A 373 -40.86 4.16 -0.03
CA PHE A 373 -42.06 4.23 0.79
C PHE A 373 -41.82 5.00 2.11
N GLN A 374 -40.62 5.59 2.30
CA GLN A 374 -40.30 6.39 3.48
C GLN A 374 -41.21 7.62 3.57
N TRP A 375 -41.68 7.95 4.77
CA TRP A 375 -42.48 9.15 4.99
C TRP A 375 -41.75 10.41 4.49
N GLY A 376 -42.43 11.23 3.69
CA GLY A 376 -41.88 12.50 3.18
C GLY A 376 -41.01 12.35 1.93
N ARG A 377 -40.77 11.13 1.43
CA ARG A 377 -40.25 10.91 0.08
C ARG A 377 -41.41 10.61 -0.85
N CYS A 378 -41.71 11.53 -1.75
CA CYS A 378 -42.72 11.28 -2.76
C CYS A 378 -42.16 10.29 -3.80
N ALA A 379 -42.82 9.14 -3.92
CA ALA A 379 -42.46 8.07 -4.85
C ALA A 379 -42.67 8.44 -6.33
N GLY A 380 -43.00 9.68 -6.67
CA GLY A 380 -43.39 10.10 -8.03
C GLY A 380 -42.35 9.83 -9.12
N ALA A 381 -41.08 9.57 -8.75
CA ALA A 381 -40.02 9.19 -9.68
C ALA A 381 -39.65 7.69 -9.64
N VAL A 382 -40.21 6.90 -8.71
CA VAL A 382 -39.86 5.49 -8.54
C VAL A 382 -41.00 4.62 -9.07
N PRO A 383 -40.77 3.77 -10.08
CA PRO A 383 -41.78 2.84 -10.56
C PRO A 383 -42.21 1.87 -9.45
N THR A 384 -43.51 1.79 -9.19
CA THR A 384 -44.11 0.82 -8.26
C THR A 384 -45.16 -0.04 -8.97
N MET A 385 -45.36 -1.26 -8.47
CA MET A 385 -46.40 -2.18 -8.93
C MET A 385 -47.17 -2.76 -7.75
N THR A 386 -48.46 -2.98 -7.92
CA THR A 386 -49.28 -3.68 -6.92
C THR A 386 -49.28 -5.17 -7.21
N VAL A 387 -49.01 -5.99 -6.20
CA VAL A 387 -48.96 -7.45 -6.29
C VAL A 387 -49.85 -8.05 -5.20
N ASP A 388 -50.64 -9.07 -5.56
CA ASP A 388 -51.41 -9.82 -4.58
C ASP A 388 -50.50 -10.76 -3.78
N ALA A 389 -50.36 -10.51 -2.48
CA ALA A 389 -49.64 -11.38 -1.55
C ALA A 389 -50.62 -12.09 -0.61
N SER A 390 -50.17 -13.17 0.04
CA SER A 390 -51.00 -14.02 0.93
C SER A 390 -51.58 -13.31 2.17
N GLY A 391 -51.31 -12.02 2.35
CA GLY A 391 -51.83 -11.16 3.42
C GLY A 391 -52.52 -9.89 2.93
N GLY A 392 -52.82 -9.79 1.63
CA GLY A 392 -53.39 -8.61 0.99
C GLY A 392 -52.51 -8.07 -0.14
N ALA A 393 -53.05 -7.12 -0.91
CA ALA A 393 -52.29 -6.44 -1.94
C ALA A 393 -51.14 -5.62 -1.31
N VAL A 394 -49.95 -5.75 -1.87
CA VAL A 394 -48.75 -4.98 -1.51
C VAL A 394 -48.29 -4.13 -2.68
N GLU A 395 -47.75 -2.95 -2.41
CA GLU A 395 -47.00 -2.15 -3.37
C GLU A 395 -45.53 -2.52 -3.30
N GLN A 396 -44.93 -2.79 -4.46
CA GLN A 396 -43.53 -3.17 -4.60
C GLN A 396 -42.77 -2.18 -5.46
N ALA A 397 -41.51 -1.94 -5.09
CA ALA A 397 -40.51 -1.26 -5.91
C ALA A 397 -39.23 -2.10 -5.94
N THR A 398 -38.56 -2.18 -7.09
CA THR A 398 -37.31 -2.96 -7.21
C THR A 398 -36.14 -2.02 -7.45
N LEU A 399 -35.16 -2.07 -6.56
CA LEU A 399 -33.86 -1.42 -6.70
C LEU A 399 -32.88 -2.42 -7.33
N GLU A 400 -32.32 -2.11 -8.48
CA GLU A 400 -31.16 -2.80 -9.04
C GLU A 400 -29.88 -2.09 -8.57
N LEU A 401 -28.88 -2.84 -8.10
CA LEU A 401 -27.60 -2.28 -7.70
C LEU A 401 -26.41 -3.23 -7.89
N TYR A 402 -25.21 -2.66 -7.97
CA TYR A 402 -23.94 -3.36 -7.82
C TYR A 402 -22.95 -2.48 -7.05
N PHE A 403 -21.87 -3.07 -6.54
CA PHE A 403 -20.86 -2.33 -5.80
C PHE A 403 -19.55 -2.25 -6.59
N THR A 404 -18.75 -1.22 -6.34
CA THR A 404 -17.36 -1.16 -6.76
C THR A 404 -16.49 -0.78 -5.57
N VAL A 405 -15.25 -1.26 -5.55
CA VAL A 405 -14.19 -0.72 -4.70
C VAL A 405 -13.01 -0.43 -5.59
N ASN A 406 -12.56 0.82 -5.70
CA ASN A 406 -11.50 1.23 -6.63
C ASN A 406 -11.69 0.60 -8.03
N ASP A 407 -12.90 0.75 -8.59
CA ASP A 407 -13.35 0.19 -9.88
C ASP A 407 -13.48 -1.34 -9.99
N VAL A 408 -13.14 -2.12 -8.96
CA VAL A 408 -13.41 -3.57 -8.94
C VAL A 408 -14.87 -3.82 -8.60
N ALA A 409 -15.62 -4.29 -9.58
CA ALA A 409 -17.05 -4.54 -9.44
C ALA A 409 -17.35 -5.83 -8.68
N LEU A 410 -18.24 -5.73 -7.69
CA LEU A 410 -18.95 -6.85 -7.08
C LEU A 410 -20.34 -6.94 -7.68
N ARG A 411 -20.58 -8.01 -8.43
CA ARG A 411 -21.81 -8.30 -9.16
C ARG A 411 -22.22 -9.76 -8.98
N PRO A 412 -23.52 -10.07 -8.88
CA PRO A 412 -23.97 -11.46 -8.85
C PRO A 412 -23.81 -12.10 -10.25
N GLY A 413 -23.06 -13.20 -10.34
CA GLY A 413 -22.94 -13.98 -11.57
C GLY A 413 -22.18 -13.29 -12.72
N GLY A 414 -21.19 -12.45 -12.41
CA GLY A 414 -20.39 -11.75 -13.42
C GLY A 414 -20.97 -10.38 -13.77
N ASP A 415 -21.88 -10.30 -14.73
CA ASP A 415 -22.43 -9.02 -15.21
C ASP A 415 -23.79 -8.64 -14.58
N GLY A 416 -24.32 -9.48 -13.70
CA GLY A 416 -25.62 -9.28 -13.06
C GLY A 416 -25.67 -8.08 -12.11
N VAL A 417 -26.86 -7.88 -11.53
CA VAL A 417 -27.15 -6.87 -10.52
C VAL A 417 -27.87 -7.51 -9.35
N PHE A 418 -27.57 -7.04 -8.15
CA PHE A 418 -28.35 -7.35 -6.97
C PHE A 418 -29.70 -6.65 -7.07
N ARG A 419 -30.75 -7.29 -6.56
CA ARG A 419 -32.10 -6.74 -6.54
C ARG A 419 -32.61 -6.65 -5.11
N VAL A 420 -33.04 -5.46 -4.71
CA VAL A 420 -33.73 -5.23 -3.44
C VAL A 420 -35.19 -4.91 -3.75
N THR A 421 -36.10 -5.76 -3.31
CA THR A 421 -37.54 -5.53 -3.45
C THR A 421 -38.04 -4.86 -2.18
N TYR A 422 -38.42 -3.60 -2.29
CA TYR A 422 -39.11 -2.85 -1.26
C TYR A 422 -40.58 -3.23 -1.30
N GLU A 423 -41.21 -3.46 -0.14
CA GLU A 423 -42.64 -3.75 -0.05
C GLU A 423 -43.32 -2.89 1.02
N ASP A 424 -44.52 -2.41 0.72
CA ASP A 424 -45.46 -1.84 1.69
C ASP A 424 -46.89 -2.30 1.39
N TYR A 425 -47.80 -2.12 2.35
CA TYR A 425 -49.21 -2.38 2.13
C TYR A 425 -49.77 -1.47 1.02
N ALA A 426 -50.59 -2.02 0.13
CA ALA A 426 -51.22 -1.23 -0.92
C ALA A 426 -52.05 -0.08 -0.34
N GLY A 427 -51.91 1.11 -0.94
CA GLY A 427 -52.56 2.33 -0.46
C GLY A 427 -51.84 3.07 0.67
N SER A 428 -50.77 2.52 1.25
CA SER A 428 -49.92 3.20 2.25
C SER A 428 -49.14 4.41 1.68
N PRO A 429 -48.53 4.34 0.47
CA PRO A 429 -47.68 5.41 -0.05
C PRO A 429 -48.44 6.49 -0.81
N ARG A 430 -49.38 6.11 -1.70
CA ARG A 430 -50.14 7.07 -2.54
C ARG A 430 -50.97 8.06 -1.72
N THR A 431 -51.53 7.62 -0.59
CA THR A 431 -52.29 8.50 0.30
C THR A 431 -51.43 9.56 0.99
N ARG A 432 -50.09 9.43 1.03
CA ARG A 432 -49.20 10.36 1.75
C ARG A 432 -48.60 11.46 0.88
N CYS A 433 -48.67 11.33 -0.44
CA CYS A 433 -48.10 12.29 -1.39
C CYS A 433 -49.17 13.10 -2.14
N ASP A 434 -50.40 12.59 -2.20
CA ASP A 434 -51.53 13.23 -2.90
C ASP A 434 -52.40 14.11 -2.00
N THR A 435 -52.01 14.30 -0.73
CA THR A 435 -52.64 15.30 0.16
C THR A 435 -51.71 16.52 0.27
N PRO A 436 -52.12 17.70 -0.23
CA PRO A 436 -51.32 18.93 -0.21
C PRO A 436 -51.00 19.45 1.19
#